data_AF-A0A2E3XZ71-F1
#
_entry.id   AF-A0A2E3XZ71-F1
#
_cell.length_a   1.000
_cell.length_b   1.000
_cell.length_c   1.000
_cell.angle_alpha   90.00
_cell.angle_beta   90.00
_cell.angle_gamma   90.00
#
_symmetry.space_group_name_H-M   'P 1'
#
loop_
_entity.id
_entity.type
_entity.pdbx_description
1 polymer ?
#
loop_
_entity_poly.entity_id
_entity_poly.type
_entity_poly.pdbx_seq_one_letter_code
_entity_poly.pdbx_strand_id
1 'polypeptide(L)'
;MDKNTTTGLILIGAVVMAFMFLNQPNEQPNPTNPVSQSNEVISDVNSTELTEFKSSTKSEPDLEIDSTDNIIFQKLLAQKEKERLIENYGIFYGSVKGEEKNYFLENDKIRLSFSSKGARITNAEMVELDENGQYKYRTYNNFFSDENKPISLFEKETSQMSLTIVDAEKVIPVETSDLFFDLVKRNDSLLVFRANAGSPDKYLEFSYRLSNGDYDVDFEINYHNIENDIKSDVDLKWFMKGLSTEKLAEDERNICTIMYRYFGSTRDYLSEMSDEEDDLQSNINWIAFKHKFFSSILLSEDGLGKTKIVHRNLEDNNYTKSYASRTSIPSMGRVPLKFLFVPNDYDILESYNYEMEDLINLGGSVFAWVNRYLIDPVFKFLISFGFSIGLVILLLTIIVKIVIMPLTYKNYMSTAKTKVIKPEMNKITAKYEGKTDKNAAIKKQQETMALYKQTGVNPMAGCIPMIIQMPILIAVFRYFPASLSLRHKGFLWAEDLSSFDSILDLGFEIPFYGDHVSLFALLMAGSTLIYTITNSSQMTAQTQPGMPNMKVIMYFMPIMFIFFFNKYSAGLSYYYFCGNIMNIGIMWGIKKFLIDEDKIRAKIESNKKKIKKKSRFQQRLEEVAKQQQKKRR
;
A
#
# COMPACT_ATOMS: atom_id res chain seq x y z
N MET A 1 26.76 -30.73 16.14
CA MET A 1 26.06 -30.64 14.84
C MET A 1 26.87 -31.45 13.86
N ASP A 2 26.27 -32.41 13.16
CA ASP A 2 27.01 -33.30 12.25
C ASP A 2 27.53 -32.51 11.05
N LYS A 3 28.75 -32.79 10.56
CA LYS A 3 29.42 -31.97 9.52
C LYS A 3 28.52 -31.78 8.30
N ASN A 4 27.82 -32.84 7.89
CA ASN A 4 26.88 -32.84 6.76
C ASN A 4 25.65 -31.92 6.98
N THR A 5 25.26 -31.66 8.22
CA THR A 5 24.14 -30.77 8.55
C THR A 5 24.55 -29.31 8.42
N THR A 6 25.78 -28.99 8.84
CA THR A 6 26.38 -27.66 8.67
C THR A 6 26.62 -27.36 7.19
N THR A 7 27.16 -28.31 6.44
CA THR A 7 27.34 -28.16 4.99
C THR A 7 25.99 -27.98 4.28
N GLY A 8 24.96 -28.72 4.68
CA GLY A 8 23.60 -28.57 4.14
C GLY A 8 22.98 -27.20 4.41
N LEU A 9 23.21 -26.61 5.59
CA LEU A 9 22.72 -25.27 5.94
C LEU A 9 23.44 -24.18 5.13
N ILE A 10 24.76 -24.33 4.94
CA ILE A 10 25.57 -23.43 4.11
C ILE A 10 25.14 -23.53 2.65
N LEU A 11 24.86 -24.74 2.14
CA LEU A 11 24.48 -24.96 0.75
C LEU A 11 23.06 -24.47 0.46
N ILE A 12 22.12 -24.63 1.41
CA ILE A 12 20.78 -24.03 1.30
C ILE A 12 20.87 -22.51 1.37
N GLY A 13 21.67 -21.95 2.29
CA GLY A 13 21.93 -20.51 2.36
C GLY A 13 22.54 -19.97 1.07
N ALA A 14 23.49 -20.70 0.47
CA ALA A 14 24.12 -20.35 -0.80
C ALA A 14 23.16 -20.47 -2.00
N VAL A 15 22.29 -21.48 -2.02
CA VAL A 15 21.27 -21.64 -3.08
C VAL A 15 20.19 -20.58 -2.98
N VAL A 16 19.78 -20.20 -1.76
CA VAL A 16 18.82 -19.10 -1.56
C VAL A 16 19.48 -17.77 -1.92
N MET A 17 20.73 -17.52 -1.50
CA MET A 17 21.49 -16.33 -1.96
C MET A 17 21.66 -16.31 -3.47
N ALA A 18 21.99 -17.44 -4.11
CA ALA A 18 22.15 -17.51 -5.56
C ALA A 18 20.80 -17.32 -6.29
N PHE A 19 19.71 -17.88 -5.78
CA PHE A 19 18.36 -17.68 -6.33
C PHE A 19 17.87 -16.24 -6.12
N MET A 20 18.24 -15.60 -5.01
CA MET A 20 17.97 -14.17 -4.76
C MET A 20 18.83 -13.26 -5.66
N PHE A 21 20.08 -13.64 -5.93
CA PHE A 21 20.98 -12.90 -6.82
C PHE A 21 20.58 -13.06 -8.30
N LEU A 22 20.15 -14.26 -8.71
CA LEU A 22 19.70 -14.54 -10.08
C LEU A 22 18.32 -13.95 -10.42
N ASN A 23 17.50 -13.67 -9.40
CA ASN A 23 16.21 -12.99 -9.56
C ASN A 23 16.30 -11.50 -9.21
N GLN A 24 17.51 -10.92 -9.20
CA GLN A 24 17.65 -9.47 -9.28
C GLN A 24 16.98 -8.99 -10.58
N PRO A 25 16.16 -7.92 -10.58
CA PRO A 25 15.87 -7.24 -11.82
C PRO A 25 17.21 -6.83 -12.42
N ASN A 26 17.49 -7.25 -13.66
CA ASN A 26 18.74 -6.92 -14.34
C ASN A 26 19.00 -5.42 -14.19
N GLU A 27 20.12 -5.05 -13.55
CA GLU A 27 20.70 -3.73 -13.68
C GLU A 27 20.97 -3.51 -15.17
N GLN A 28 20.08 -2.76 -15.82
CA GLN A 28 20.43 -2.18 -17.10
C GLN A 28 21.55 -1.18 -16.83
N PRO A 29 22.64 -1.19 -17.62
CA PRO A 29 23.80 -0.37 -17.36
C PRO A 29 23.40 1.11 -17.35
N ASN A 30 23.81 1.80 -16.27
CA ASN A 30 23.75 3.24 -16.09
C ASN A 30 23.91 4.00 -17.42
N PRO A 31 22.86 4.67 -17.92
CA PRO A 31 23.06 5.89 -18.67
C PRO A 31 23.37 6.98 -17.64
N THR A 32 24.62 7.44 -17.68
CA THR A 32 25.09 8.70 -17.11
C THR A 32 23.97 9.73 -17.00
N ASN A 33 23.75 10.24 -15.79
CA ASN A 33 22.83 11.34 -15.47
C ASN A 33 22.57 12.31 -16.63
N PRO A 34 21.29 12.59 -16.91
CA PRO A 34 20.89 13.94 -17.26
C PRO A 34 19.86 14.43 -16.24
N VAL A 35 20.31 15.28 -15.31
CA VAL A 35 19.46 16.19 -14.52
C VAL A 35 18.80 17.26 -15.43
N SER A 36 18.71 17.02 -16.74
CA SER A 36 18.33 18.02 -17.75
C SER A 36 17.19 17.60 -18.67
N GLN A 37 16.60 16.41 -18.55
CA GLN A 37 15.57 15.94 -19.49
C GLN A 37 14.11 16.00 -19.01
N SER A 38 13.85 16.60 -17.83
CA SER A 38 12.48 16.97 -17.45
C SER A 38 12.03 18.35 -17.99
N ASN A 39 12.89 19.04 -18.76
CA ASN A 39 12.58 20.33 -19.39
C ASN A 39 12.40 20.28 -20.91
N GLU A 40 12.58 19.13 -21.58
CA GLU A 40 12.58 19.03 -23.05
C GLU A 40 11.21 18.78 -23.72
N VAL A 41 10.10 19.11 -23.05
CA VAL A 41 8.80 19.28 -23.73
C VAL A 41 8.36 20.76 -23.73
N ILE A 42 9.15 21.66 -23.15
CA ILE A 42 8.85 23.10 -23.05
C ILE A 42 10.13 23.92 -23.28
N SER A 43 10.81 23.74 -24.41
CA SER A 43 11.76 24.74 -24.91
C SER A 43 12.32 24.35 -26.27
N ASP A 44 11.59 24.65 -27.34
CA ASP A 44 12.19 24.70 -28.68
C ASP A 44 11.48 25.72 -29.58
N VAL A 45 11.20 26.91 -29.04
CA VAL A 45 11.03 28.16 -29.81
C VAL A 45 11.41 29.31 -28.88
N ASN A 46 12.69 29.56 -28.61
CA ASN A 46 13.21 30.85 -28.13
C ASN A 46 14.73 30.80 -27.87
N SER A 47 15.55 30.60 -28.91
CA SER A 47 16.98 30.94 -28.82
C SER A 47 17.68 31.03 -30.18
N THR A 48 17.11 31.73 -31.15
CA THR A 48 17.84 32.10 -32.38
C THR A 48 17.61 33.54 -32.86
N GLU A 49 17.10 34.45 -32.03
CA GLU A 49 16.97 35.88 -32.41
C GLU A 49 17.39 36.88 -31.31
N LEU A 50 18.20 36.46 -30.32
CA LEU A 50 18.65 37.36 -29.25
C LEU A 50 20.17 37.61 -29.21
N THR A 51 20.90 37.24 -30.27
CA THR A 51 22.35 37.41 -30.36
C THR A 51 22.84 38.38 -31.45
N GLU A 52 21.98 39.30 -31.91
CA GLU A 52 22.42 40.43 -32.75
C GLU A 52 22.15 41.83 -32.17
N PHE A 53 21.58 41.94 -30.95
CA PHE A 53 21.21 43.25 -30.38
C PHE A 53 22.11 43.76 -29.24
N LYS A 54 23.40 43.40 -29.24
CA LYS A 54 24.42 43.99 -28.34
C LYS A 54 25.70 44.38 -29.07
N SER A 55 25.59 45.13 -30.16
CA SER A 55 26.75 45.88 -30.68
C SER A 55 26.34 46.97 -31.66
N SER A 56 25.79 48.08 -31.16
CA SER A 56 25.78 49.36 -31.88
C SER A 56 25.23 50.49 -31.01
N THR A 57 25.99 50.87 -29.97
CA THR A 57 25.93 52.26 -29.49
C THR A 57 26.66 53.12 -30.53
N LYS A 58 25.91 53.61 -31.51
CA LYS A 58 26.31 54.76 -32.33
C LYS A 58 25.22 55.81 -32.20
N SER A 59 25.60 56.89 -31.54
CA SER A 59 24.94 58.18 -31.47
C SER A 59 24.66 58.75 -32.85
N GLU A 60 23.42 59.12 -33.13
CA GLU A 60 22.99 60.22 -34.02
C GLU A 60 21.45 60.31 -34.08
N PRO A 61 20.87 61.46 -34.45
CA PRO A 61 20.64 62.65 -33.65
C PRO A 61 19.16 62.75 -33.21
N ASP A 62 18.88 63.65 -32.26
CA ASP A 62 17.52 64.05 -31.89
C ASP A 62 16.73 64.50 -33.14
N LEU A 63 15.81 63.65 -33.57
CA LEU A 63 14.68 64.04 -34.41
C LEU A 63 13.47 64.06 -33.49
N GLU A 64 12.94 65.27 -33.26
CA GLU A 64 11.65 65.48 -32.62
C GLU A 64 10.58 64.74 -33.45
N ILE A 65 10.21 63.54 -32.99
CA ILE A 65 9.09 62.78 -33.54
C ILE A 65 7.82 63.38 -32.95
N ASP A 66 6.96 63.89 -33.82
CA ASP A 66 5.64 64.38 -33.51
C ASP A 66 4.88 63.36 -32.63
N SER A 67 4.28 63.86 -31.55
CA SER A 67 3.59 63.08 -30.51
C SER A 67 2.54 62.08 -31.03
N THR A 68 2.08 62.25 -32.28
CA THR A 68 1.11 61.40 -32.96
C THR A 68 1.74 60.11 -33.54
N ASP A 69 2.99 60.15 -34.02
CA ASP A 69 3.66 58.99 -34.64
C ASP A 69 4.10 57.94 -33.61
N ASN A 70 4.47 58.38 -32.40
CA ASN A 70 4.76 57.49 -31.29
C ASN A 70 3.49 56.72 -30.83
N ILE A 71 2.32 57.36 -30.87
CA ILE A 71 1.04 56.71 -30.55
C ILE A 71 0.67 55.65 -31.61
N ILE A 72 0.90 55.94 -32.89
CA ILE A 72 0.62 54.98 -33.98
C ILE A 72 1.56 53.78 -33.90
N PHE A 73 2.85 54.01 -33.65
CA PHE A 73 3.84 52.94 -33.46
C PHE A 73 3.51 52.05 -32.26
N GLN A 74 3.13 52.64 -31.11
CA GLN A 74 2.68 51.91 -29.93
C GLN A 74 1.41 51.09 -30.19
N LYS A 75 0.44 51.63 -30.96
CA LYS A 75 -0.77 50.89 -31.37
C LYS A 75 -0.45 49.71 -32.28
N LEU A 76 0.47 49.87 -33.23
CA LEU A 76 0.94 48.80 -34.11
C LEU A 76 1.64 47.69 -33.33
N LEU A 77 2.50 48.05 -32.36
CA LEU A 77 3.13 47.07 -31.47
C LEU A 77 2.11 46.31 -30.63
N ALA A 78 1.14 47.01 -30.03
CA ALA A 78 0.07 46.40 -29.24
C ALA A 78 -0.82 45.48 -30.09
N GLN A 79 -1.09 45.85 -31.35
CA GLN A 79 -1.83 45.01 -32.29
C GLN A 79 -1.05 43.74 -32.65
N LYS A 80 0.24 43.87 -33.00
CA LYS A 80 1.11 42.72 -33.31
C LYS A 80 1.25 41.77 -32.13
N GLU A 81 1.37 42.32 -30.92
CA GLU A 81 1.41 41.53 -29.70
C GLU A 81 0.07 40.78 -29.46
N LYS A 82 -1.06 41.45 -29.67
CA LYS A 82 -2.38 40.82 -29.59
C LYS A 82 -2.52 39.69 -30.60
N GLU A 83 -2.14 39.89 -31.86
CA GLU A 83 -2.16 38.86 -32.90
C GLU A 83 -1.33 37.64 -32.49
N ARG A 84 -0.11 37.85 -31.99
CA ARG A 84 0.75 36.79 -31.46
C ARG A 84 0.10 36.03 -30.30
N LEU A 85 -0.56 36.73 -29.37
CA LEU A 85 -1.25 36.08 -28.26
C LEU A 85 -2.44 35.24 -28.73
N ILE A 86 -3.17 35.68 -29.75
CA ILE A 86 -4.26 34.89 -30.33
C ILE A 86 -3.71 33.66 -31.07
N GLU A 87 -2.56 33.77 -31.74
CA GLU A 87 -1.89 32.62 -32.39
C GLU A 87 -1.40 31.57 -31.40
N ASN A 88 -1.05 31.96 -30.18
CA ASN A 88 -0.53 31.04 -29.16
C ASN A 88 -1.59 30.54 -28.16
N TYR A 89 -2.63 31.33 -27.89
CA TYR A 89 -3.60 31.07 -26.82
C TYR A 89 -5.07 31.11 -27.27
N GLY A 90 -5.32 31.24 -28.58
CA GLY A 90 -6.66 31.19 -29.15
C GLY A 90 -7.64 32.17 -28.50
N ILE A 91 -8.85 31.68 -28.20
CA ILE A 91 -9.88 32.47 -27.49
C ILE A 91 -9.42 33.00 -26.12
N PHE A 92 -8.46 32.38 -25.45
CA PHE A 92 -8.02 32.77 -24.10
C PHE A 92 -6.91 33.83 -24.07
N TYR A 93 -6.54 34.43 -25.21
CA TYR A 93 -5.47 35.44 -25.30
C TYR A 93 -5.58 36.57 -24.25
N GLY A 94 -6.80 36.95 -23.87
CA GLY A 94 -7.07 38.00 -22.89
C GLY A 94 -6.74 37.62 -21.44
N SER A 95 -6.61 36.31 -21.16
CA SER A 95 -6.35 35.77 -19.81
C SER A 95 -4.89 35.37 -19.61
N VAL A 96 -3.98 35.68 -20.53
CA VAL A 96 -2.56 35.28 -20.45
C VAL A 96 -1.72 36.29 -19.65
N LYS A 97 -2.20 37.53 -19.54
CA LYS A 97 -1.54 38.59 -18.78
C LYS A 97 -2.27 38.81 -17.47
N GLY A 98 -1.55 38.66 -16.36
CA GLY A 98 -2.08 38.93 -15.04
C GLY A 98 -1.01 38.82 -13.97
N GLU A 99 -1.40 39.10 -12.74
CA GLU A 99 -0.58 38.89 -11.55
C GLU A 99 -1.03 37.60 -10.85
N GLU A 100 -0.07 36.77 -10.45
CA GLU A 100 -0.35 35.58 -9.65
C GLU A 100 -0.70 36.02 -8.21
N LYS A 101 -1.91 35.68 -7.78
CA LYS A 101 -2.45 35.95 -6.44
C LYS A 101 -2.81 34.65 -5.78
N ASN A 102 -2.51 34.53 -4.49
CA ASN A 102 -2.81 33.33 -3.72
C ASN A 102 -4.04 33.53 -2.84
N TYR A 103 -4.86 32.47 -2.73
CA TYR A 103 -6.05 32.41 -1.89
C TYR A 103 -6.04 31.12 -1.07
N PHE A 104 -6.89 31.02 -0.05
CA PHE A 104 -7.05 29.80 0.70
C PHE A 104 -8.52 29.57 1.10
N LEU A 105 -8.87 28.31 1.27
CA LEU A 105 -10.08 27.84 1.94
C LEU A 105 -9.65 26.92 3.09
N GLU A 106 -10.33 27.02 4.22
CA GLU A 106 -9.99 26.26 5.43
C GLU A 106 -11.25 25.88 6.19
N ASN A 107 -11.30 24.64 6.65
CA ASN A 107 -12.26 24.15 7.63
C ASN A 107 -11.51 23.53 8.83
N ASP A 108 -12.21 22.80 9.69
CA ASP A 108 -11.61 22.12 10.85
C ASP A 108 -10.76 20.88 10.51
N LYS A 109 -10.73 20.44 9.25
CA LYS A 109 -10.03 19.24 8.77
C LYS A 109 -8.86 19.53 7.84
N ILE A 110 -9.07 20.39 6.84
CA ILE A 110 -8.11 20.69 5.78
C ILE A 110 -8.03 22.19 5.48
N ARG A 111 -6.83 22.62 5.07
CA ARG A 111 -6.56 23.93 4.49
C ARG A 111 -6.03 23.74 3.08
N LEU A 112 -6.71 24.34 2.11
CA LEU A 112 -6.28 24.35 0.71
C LEU A 112 -5.83 25.74 0.31
N SER A 113 -4.67 25.81 -0.33
CA SER A 113 -4.19 27.04 -0.97
C SER A 113 -4.41 26.98 -2.48
N PHE A 114 -4.72 28.12 -3.08
CA PHE A 114 -5.04 28.26 -4.49
C PHE A 114 -4.23 29.37 -5.12
N SER A 115 -3.90 29.24 -6.41
CA SER A 115 -3.29 30.29 -7.21
C SER A 115 -4.25 30.77 -8.29
N SER A 116 -4.35 32.09 -8.49
CA SER A 116 -5.06 32.68 -9.64
C SER A 116 -4.45 32.25 -10.97
N LYS A 117 -3.17 31.89 -11.00
CA LYS A 117 -2.54 31.30 -12.18
C LYS A 117 -2.90 29.83 -12.29
N GLY A 118 -3.68 29.50 -13.30
CA GLY A 118 -4.28 28.18 -13.52
C GLY A 118 -5.49 27.86 -12.66
N ALA A 119 -5.91 28.77 -11.77
CA ALA A 119 -7.01 28.56 -10.83
C ALA A 119 -6.91 27.20 -10.13
N ARG A 120 -5.71 26.79 -9.73
CA ARG A 120 -5.40 25.44 -9.25
C ARG A 120 -5.13 25.41 -7.74
N ILE A 121 -5.33 24.25 -7.14
CA ILE A 121 -4.87 23.96 -5.77
C ILE A 121 -3.35 23.84 -5.79
N THR A 122 -2.68 24.58 -4.91
CA THR A 122 -1.21 24.61 -4.79
C THR A 122 -0.69 23.90 -3.55
N ASN A 123 -1.47 23.85 -2.47
CA ASN A 123 -1.10 23.16 -1.23
C ASN A 123 -2.35 22.56 -0.60
N ALA A 124 -2.22 21.35 -0.04
CA ALA A 124 -3.27 20.69 0.73
C ALA A 124 -2.71 20.22 2.09
N GLU A 125 -3.13 20.92 3.16
CA GLU A 125 -2.68 20.65 4.53
C GLU A 125 -3.79 20.02 5.36
N MET A 126 -3.46 19.03 6.19
CA MET A 126 -4.41 18.41 7.12
C MET A 126 -4.31 19.14 8.47
N VAL A 127 -5.26 20.04 8.73
CA VAL A 127 -5.25 20.94 9.89
C VAL A 127 -6.10 20.44 11.06
N GLU A 128 -6.65 19.23 10.99
CA GLU A 128 -7.40 18.62 12.08
C GLU A 128 -6.59 18.62 13.39
N LEU A 129 -7.19 19.13 14.47
CA LEU A 129 -6.59 19.20 15.80
C LEU A 129 -6.99 17.99 16.65
N ASP A 130 -6.08 17.54 17.51
CA ASP A 130 -6.34 16.56 18.55
C ASP A 130 -6.94 17.20 19.83
N GLU A 131 -7.26 16.37 20.82
CA GLU A 131 -7.84 16.82 22.10
C GLU A 131 -6.93 17.80 22.88
N ASN A 132 -5.63 17.83 22.57
CA ASN A 132 -4.65 18.70 23.19
C ASN A 132 -4.40 19.99 22.39
N GLY A 133 -5.15 20.22 21.31
CA GLY A 133 -4.99 21.38 20.43
C GLY A 133 -3.73 21.33 19.55
N GLN A 134 -3.12 20.15 19.38
CA GLN A 134 -2.02 19.93 18.44
C GLN A 134 -2.56 19.40 17.12
N TYR A 135 -1.85 19.59 16.01
CA TYR A 135 -2.24 18.95 14.75
C TYR A 135 -2.17 17.44 14.91
N LYS A 136 -3.30 16.78 14.64
CA LYS A 136 -3.48 15.33 14.74
C LYS A 136 -2.57 14.60 13.75
N TYR A 137 -2.43 15.15 12.55
CA TYR A 137 -1.58 14.60 11.50
C TYR A 137 -0.34 15.48 11.29
N ARG A 138 0.82 14.94 11.66
CA ARG A 138 2.14 15.55 11.47
C ARG A 138 3.02 14.60 10.66
N THR A 139 4.14 15.05 10.12
CA THR A 139 5.18 14.15 9.59
C THR A 139 5.96 13.50 10.74
N TYR A 140 6.68 12.42 10.47
CA TYR A 140 7.55 11.76 11.45
C TYR A 140 8.52 12.76 12.10
N ASN A 141 9.26 13.51 11.27
CA ASN A 141 10.24 14.48 11.76
C ASN A 141 9.62 15.58 12.63
N ASN A 142 8.47 16.12 12.22
CA ASN A 142 7.78 17.15 12.98
C ASN A 142 7.25 16.60 14.31
N PHE A 143 6.74 15.37 14.31
CA PHE A 143 6.23 14.74 15.53
C PHE A 143 7.34 14.49 16.56
N PHE A 144 8.46 13.91 16.15
CA PHE A 144 9.57 13.57 17.06
C PHE A 144 10.43 14.77 17.45
N SER A 145 10.41 15.85 16.67
CA SER A 145 11.06 17.12 17.02
C SER A 145 10.15 18.07 17.81
N ASP A 146 8.95 17.62 18.19
CA ASP A 146 7.92 18.41 18.88
C ASP A 146 7.50 19.70 18.14
N GLU A 147 7.59 19.68 16.80
CA GLU A 147 7.11 20.77 15.95
C GLU A 147 5.62 20.60 15.64
N ASN A 148 4.81 21.56 16.07
CA ASN A 148 3.37 21.56 15.79
C ASN A 148 3.06 22.13 14.39
N LYS A 149 3.44 21.41 13.35
CA LYS A 149 3.15 21.74 11.94
C LYS A 149 2.25 20.67 11.31
N PRO A 150 1.18 21.05 10.61
CA PRO A 150 0.30 20.10 9.95
C PRO A 150 1.06 19.39 8.83
N ILE A 151 0.62 18.18 8.51
CA ILE A 151 1.11 17.47 7.33
C ILE A 151 0.56 18.13 6.05
N SER A 152 1.43 18.30 5.06
CA SER A 152 1.02 18.64 3.69
C SER A 152 1.03 17.37 2.84
N LEU A 153 0.00 17.17 2.03
CA LEU A 153 -0.06 16.06 1.06
C LEU A 153 0.72 16.38 -0.21
N PHE A 154 0.78 17.66 -0.59
CA PHE A 154 1.56 18.20 -1.69
C PHE A 154 1.70 19.71 -1.59
N GLU A 155 2.72 20.23 -2.24
CA GLU A 155 3.11 21.64 -2.29
C GLU A 155 3.08 22.16 -3.74
N LYS A 156 3.30 23.47 -3.92
CA LYS A 156 3.12 24.15 -5.22
C LYS A 156 4.05 23.59 -6.30
N GLU A 157 5.23 23.14 -5.88
CA GLU A 157 6.31 22.59 -6.69
C GLU A 157 6.11 21.09 -6.97
N THR A 158 5.31 20.41 -6.14
CA THR A 158 5.11 18.96 -6.21
C THR A 158 3.76 18.57 -6.78
N SER A 159 2.81 19.50 -6.95
CA SER A 159 1.54 19.25 -7.61
C SER A 159 1.24 20.19 -8.77
N GLN A 160 0.57 19.65 -9.78
CA GLN A 160 -0.01 20.41 -10.87
C GLN A 160 -1.35 19.86 -11.29
N MET A 161 -2.30 20.75 -11.50
CA MET A 161 -3.58 20.47 -12.13
C MET A 161 -3.77 21.48 -13.26
N SER A 162 -4.08 21.01 -14.47
CA SER A 162 -4.42 21.87 -15.61
C SER A 162 -5.47 21.19 -16.49
N LEU A 163 -6.19 22.00 -17.27
CA LEU A 163 -6.98 21.53 -18.39
C LEU A 163 -6.24 21.88 -19.69
N THR A 164 -6.15 20.93 -20.61
CA THR A 164 -5.77 21.20 -21.99
C THR A 164 -7.04 21.43 -22.80
N ILE A 165 -7.26 22.67 -23.23
CA ILE A 165 -8.42 23.06 -24.03
C ILE A 165 -7.95 23.38 -25.44
N VAL A 166 -8.57 22.77 -26.45
CA VAL A 166 -8.17 22.99 -27.84
C VAL A 166 -9.17 23.92 -28.52
N ASP A 167 -8.68 25.05 -29.04
CA ASP A 167 -9.45 25.98 -29.86
C ASP A 167 -9.98 25.25 -31.12
N ALA A 168 -11.28 25.36 -31.41
CA ALA A 168 -11.92 24.62 -32.50
C ALA A 168 -11.53 25.16 -33.88
N GLU A 169 -11.37 26.47 -34.02
CA GLU A 169 -11.10 27.13 -35.29
C GLU A 169 -9.62 26.99 -35.68
N LYS A 170 -8.71 27.24 -34.72
CA LYS A 170 -7.27 27.29 -34.95
C LYS A 170 -6.53 26.02 -34.55
N VAL A 171 -7.19 25.10 -33.83
CA VAL A 171 -6.60 23.83 -33.36
C VAL A 171 -5.38 24.05 -32.45
N ILE A 172 -5.42 25.11 -31.64
CA ILE A 172 -4.35 25.47 -30.70
C ILE A 172 -4.66 24.86 -29.34
N PRO A 173 -3.80 23.99 -28.77
CA PRO A 173 -3.94 23.52 -27.40
C PRO A 173 -3.50 24.62 -26.42
N VAL A 174 -4.38 24.96 -25.49
CA VAL A 174 -4.15 25.95 -24.45
C VAL A 174 -4.20 25.25 -23.10
N GLU A 175 -3.12 25.37 -22.31
CA GLU A 175 -3.06 24.88 -20.95
C GLU A 175 -3.60 25.95 -19.99
N THR A 176 -4.55 25.58 -19.14
CA THR A 176 -5.05 26.53 -18.14
C THR A 176 -3.97 27.00 -17.17
N SER A 177 -2.90 26.22 -16.95
CA SER A 177 -1.76 26.62 -16.12
C SER A 177 -1.03 27.88 -16.61
N ASP A 178 -1.19 28.23 -17.88
CA ASP A 178 -0.62 29.44 -18.47
C ASP A 178 -1.56 30.65 -18.36
N LEU A 179 -2.82 30.43 -17.97
CA LEU A 179 -3.84 31.45 -17.85
C LEU A 179 -3.89 32.02 -16.42
N PHE A 180 -4.21 33.31 -16.33
CA PHE A 180 -4.55 34.02 -15.10
C PHE A 180 -6.06 34.16 -15.02
N PHE A 181 -6.62 33.69 -13.91
CA PHE A 181 -8.04 33.77 -13.65
C PHE A 181 -8.33 34.90 -12.65
N ASP A 182 -9.40 35.64 -12.93
CA ASP A 182 -9.93 36.65 -12.02
C ASP A 182 -10.82 35.99 -10.97
N LEU A 183 -10.66 36.38 -9.70
CA LEU A 183 -11.54 35.94 -8.63
C LEU A 183 -12.84 36.76 -8.67
N VAL A 184 -13.95 36.12 -9.08
CA VAL A 184 -15.25 36.78 -9.26
C VAL A 184 -16.18 36.63 -8.06
N LYS A 185 -16.00 35.57 -7.26
CA LYS A 185 -16.77 35.36 -6.02
C LYS A 185 -15.89 34.72 -4.96
N ARG A 186 -16.04 35.20 -3.73
CA ARG A 186 -15.37 34.68 -2.54
C ARG A 186 -16.31 34.71 -1.34
N ASN A 187 -16.37 33.61 -0.62
CA ASN A 187 -16.83 33.56 0.76
C ASN A 187 -15.94 32.58 1.54
N ASP A 188 -16.28 32.28 2.79
CA ASP A 188 -15.45 31.43 3.67
C ASP A 188 -15.31 29.97 3.18
N SER A 189 -16.21 29.52 2.30
CA SER A 189 -16.29 28.13 1.85
C SER A 189 -16.28 27.99 0.32
N LEU A 190 -16.15 29.07 -0.45
CA LEU A 190 -16.33 29.12 -1.91
C LEU A 190 -15.35 30.12 -2.53
N LEU A 191 -14.62 29.66 -3.54
CA LEU A 191 -13.85 30.49 -4.46
C LEU A 191 -14.34 30.23 -5.89
N VAL A 192 -14.58 31.30 -6.65
CA VAL A 192 -14.93 31.20 -8.07
C VAL A 192 -13.94 32.02 -8.88
N PHE A 193 -13.24 31.35 -9.77
CA PHE A 193 -12.22 31.88 -10.66
C PHE A 193 -12.74 31.90 -12.09
N ARG A 194 -12.45 32.96 -12.84
CA ARG A 194 -12.90 33.15 -14.22
C ARG A 194 -11.76 33.52 -15.16
N ALA A 195 -11.63 32.81 -16.28
CA ALA A 195 -10.77 33.18 -17.39
C ALA A 195 -11.64 33.60 -18.58
N ASN A 196 -11.46 34.84 -19.04
CA ASN A 196 -12.19 35.39 -20.19
C ASN A 196 -11.67 34.79 -21.51
N ALA A 197 -12.61 34.50 -22.41
CA ALA A 197 -12.37 33.90 -23.72
C ALA A 197 -12.80 34.87 -24.84
N GLY A 198 -11.94 35.86 -25.11
CA GLY A 198 -12.07 36.80 -26.23
C GLY A 198 -13.13 37.89 -26.08
N SER A 199 -14.20 37.65 -25.33
CA SER A 199 -15.26 38.62 -25.02
C SER A 199 -15.75 38.46 -23.56
N PRO A 200 -16.33 39.50 -22.94
CA PRO A 200 -16.78 39.42 -21.53
C PRO A 200 -17.90 38.41 -21.25
N ASP A 201 -18.66 38.01 -22.27
CA ASP A 201 -19.77 37.04 -22.15
C ASP A 201 -19.33 35.58 -22.41
N LYS A 202 -18.05 35.39 -22.78
CA LYS A 202 -17.43 34.09 -23.04
C LYS A 202 -16.34 33.84 -22.03
N TYR A 203 -16.47 32.80 -21.23
CA TYR A 203 -15.48 32.52 -20.20
C TYR A 203 -15.49 31.06 -19.73
N LEU A 204 -14.37 30.66 -19.15
CA LEU A 204 -14.21 29.43 -18.39
C LEU A 204 -14.25 29.78 -16.90
N GLU A 205 -15.05 29.06 -16.12
CA GLU A 205 -15.22 29.30 -14.69
C GLU A 205 -14.93 28.05 -13.87
N PHE A 206 -14.06 28.19 -12.87
CA PHE A 206 -13.74 27.15 -11.89
C PHE A 206 -14.30 27.55 -10.53
N SER A 207 -15.13 26.70 -9.96
CA SER A 207 -15.72 26.90 -8.64
C SER A 207 -15.22 25.83 -7.68
N TYR A 208 -14.58 26.26 -6.58
CA TYR A 208 -14.13 25.39 -5.50
C TYR A 208 -14.97 25.64 -4.26
N ARG A 209 -15.59 24.59 -3.73
CA ARG A 209 -16.37 24.66 -2.49
C ARG A 209 -15.87 23.66 -1.47
N LEU A 210 -15.48 24.17 -0.31
CA LEU A 210 -15.03 23.37 0.83
C LEU A 210 -16.17 23.23 1.83
N SER A 211 -16.64 22.01 2.05
CA SER A 211 -17.68 21.71 3.06
C SER A 211 -17.09 21.84 4.48
N ASN A 212 -17.92 22.18 5.48
CA ASN A 212 -17.47 22.21 6.88
C ASN A 212 -17.45 20.78 7.44
N GLY A 213 -16.41 20.39 8.18
CA GLY A 213 -16.32 19.08 8.83
C GLY A 213 -15.80 17.93 7.96
N ASP A 214 -15.68 18.16 6.65
CA ASP A 214 -15.33 17.11 5.68
C ASP A 214 -13.95 17.32 5.05
N TYR A 215 -13.47 16.30 4.34
CA TYR A 215 -12.16 16.28 3.67
C TYR A 215 -12.27 16.50 2.15
N ASP A 216 -13.48 16.80 1.67
CA ASP A 216 -13.78 16.93 0.26
C ASP A 216 -13.95 18.39 -0.17
N VAL A 217 -13.62 18.61 -1.44
CA VAL A 217 -13.78 19.88 -2.13
C VAL A 217 -14.49 19.65 -3.43
N ASP A 218 -15.68 20.22 -3.55
CA ASP A 218 -16.40 20.24 -4.82
C ASP A 218 -15.63 21.15 -5.78
N PHE A 219 -15.31 20.62 -6.94
CA PHE A 219 -14.69 21.34 -8.04
C PHE A 219 -15.61 21.29 -9.25
N GLU A 220 -16.24 22.42 -9.57
CA GLU A 220 -17.12 22.53 -10.73
C GLU A 220 -16.41 23.33 -11.82
N ILE A 221 -16.39 22.76 -13.03
CA ILE A 221 -15.96 23.46 -14.25
C ILE A 221 -17.20 23.87 -15.02
N ASN A 222 -17.31 25.16 -15.36
CA ASN A 222 -18.42 25.70 -16.11
C ASN A 222 -17.91 26.41 -17.37
N TYR A 223 -18.38 25.93 -18.53
CA TYR A 223 -18.13 26.55 -19.82
C TYR A 223 -19.27 27.51 -20.12
N HIS A 224 -19.00 28.81 -20.27
CA HIS A 224 -20.03 29.80 -20.56
C HIS A 224 -19.84 30.38 -21.96
N ASN A 225 -20.72 30.00 -22.89
CA ASN A 225 -20.74 30.47 -24.29
C ASN A 225 -19.43 30.20 -25.07
N ILE A 226 -18.64 29.21 -24.66
CA ILE A 226 -17.37 28.81 -25.29
C ILE A 226 -17.40 27.38 -25.84
N GLU A 227 -18.49 26.65 -25.63
CA GLU A 227 -18.63 25.22 -25.96
C GLU A 227 -18.52 24.95 -27.46
N ASN A 228 -18.93 25.92 -28.29
CA ASN A 228 -18.79 25.84 -29.75
C ASN A 228 -17.43 26.33 -30.26
N ASP A 229 -16.65 27.01 -29.42
CA ASP A 229 -15.34 27.55 -29.78
C ASP A 229 -14.19 26.60 -29.39
N ILE A 230 -14.49 25.51 -28.66
CA ILE A 230 -13.52 24.52 -28.19
C ILE A 230 -13.86 23.13 -28.72
N LYS A 231 -12.87 22.24 -28.83
CA LYS A 231 -13.10 20.84 -29.21
C LYS A 231 -13.87 20.07 -28.13
N SER A 232 -14.48 18.96 -28.55
CA SER A 232 -15.38 18.14 -27.74
C SER A 232 -14.75 17.40 -26.56
N ASP A 233 -13.42 17.28 -26.51
CA ASP A 233 -12.69 16.60 -25.44
C ASP A 233 -11.70 17.57 -24.79
N VAL A 234 -11.84 17.77 -23.47
CA VAL A 234 -10.88 18.53 -22.66
C VAL A 234 -10.13 17.54 -21.78
N ASP A 235 -8.80 17.65 -21.76
CA ASP A 235 -7.98 16.77 -20.93
C ASP A 235 -7.69 17.44 -19.59
N LEU A 236 -8.21 16.85 -18.51
CA LEU A 236 -7.80 17.15 -17.14
C LEU A 236 -6.49 16.41 -16.84
N LYS A 237 -5.41 17.17 -16.71
CA LYS A 237 -4.10 16.70 -16.28
C LYS A 237 -3.96 16.94 -14.80
N TRP A 238 -3.67 15.88 -14.06
CA TRP A 238 -3.38 15.94 -12.63
C TRP A 238 -2.08 15.21 -12.33
N PHE A 239 -1.17 15.90 -11.67
CA PHE A 239 0.17 15.44 -11.33
C PHE A 239 0.46 15.73 -9.87
N MET A 240 1.15 14.80 -9.21
CA MET A 240 1.60 14.94 -7.84
C MET A 240 2.88 14.14 -7.62
N LYS A 241 3.88 14.72 -6.94
CA LYS A 241 4.95 13.96 -6.29
C LYS A 241 4.53 13.71 -4.85
N GLY A 242 4.49 12.45 -4.47
CA GLY A 242 4.19 12.06 -3.11
C GLY A 242 5.31 12.44 -2.17
N LEU A 243 5.00 13.26 -1.17
CA LEU A 243 5.93 13.59 -0.09
C LEU A 243 6.15 12.37 0.81
N SER A 244 7.37 12.15 1.27
CA SER A 244 7.62 11.18 2.34
C SER A 244 7.23 11.79 3.67
N THR A 245 6.45 11.04 4.44
CA THR A 245 5.78 11.55 5.65
C THR A 245 6.12 10.74 6.89
N GLU A 246 6.73 9.58 6.69
CA GLU A 246 7.07 8.57 7.69
C GLU A 246 8.59 8.43 7.84
N LYS A 247 9.02 7.50 8.68
CA LYS A 247 10.43 7.30 9.03
C LYS A 247 11.34 6.97 7.84
N LEU A 248 10.86 6.16 6.89
CA LEU A 248 11.61 5.74 5.70
C LEU A 248 10.75 5.87 4.44
N ALA A 249 11.23 6.65 3.49
CA ALA A 249 10.58 6.83 2.19
C ALA A 249 10.50 5.53 1.39
N GLU A 250 11.51 4.64 1.49
CA GLU A 250 11.53 3.33 0.81
C GLU A 250 10.34 2.45 1.27
N ASP A 251 10.10 2.38 2.57
CA ASP A 251 9.00 1.58 3.14
C ASP A 251 7.64 2.12 2.72
N GLU A 252 7.47 3.45 2.68
CA GLU A 252 6.27 4.09 2.16
C GLU A 252 6.08 3.82 0.67
N ARG A 253 7.16 3.92 -0.13
CA ARG A 253 7.11 3.73 -1.59
C ARG A 253 6.57 2.36 -1.97
N ASN A 254 6.90 1.32 -1.21
CA ASN A 254 6.48 -0.06 -1.46
C ASN A 254 4.97 -0.33 -1.23
N ILE A 255 4.21 0.65 -0.76
CA ILE A 255 2.75 0.58 -0.55
C ILE A 255 2.01 1.74 -1.22
N CYS A 256 2.73 2.74 -1.72
CA CYS A 256 2.21 3.81 -2.55
C CYS A 256 1.82 3.29 -3.95
N THR A 257 0.66 3.67 -4.46
CA THR A 257 0.24 3.32 -5.83
C THR A 257 -0.94 4.18 -6.32
N ILE A 258 -1.31 4.06 -7.60
CA ILE A 258 -2.59 4.54 -8.12
C ILE A 258 -3.64 3.43 -7.97
N MET A 259 -4.76 3.76 -7.34
CA MET A 259 -5.95 2.91 -7.30
C MET A 259 -7.09 3.58 -8.05
N TYR A 260 -7.97 2.82 -8.68
CA TYR A 260 -9.11 3.35 -9.41
C TYR A 260 -10.29 2.38 -9.37
N ARG A 261 -11.48 2.83 -9.75
CA ARG A 261 -12.69 1.99 -9.75
C ARG A 261 -13.61 2.31 -10.92
N TYR A 262 -14.09 1.29 -11.63
CA TYR A 262 -15.15 1.43 -12.62
C TYR A 262 -16.54 1.40 -11.95
N PHE A 263 -17.55 1.92 -12.65
CA PHE A 263 -18.93 1.81 -12.18
C PHE A 263 -19.37 0.34 -12.07
N GLY A 264 -19.81 -0.08 -10.88
CA GLY A 264 -20.28 -1.44 -10.62
C GLY A 264 -19.19 -2.51 -10.52
N SER A 265 -17.90 -2.12 -10.51
CA SER A 265 -16.79 -3.03 -10.24
C SER A 265 -16.20 -2.81 -8.84
N THR A 266 -15.39 -3.76 -8.39
CA THR A 266 -14.46 -3.50 -7.28
C THR A 266 -13.33 -2.60 -7.76
N ARG A 267 -12.56 -2.04 -6.81
CA ARG A 267 -11.33 -1.30 -7.11
C ARG A 267 -10.34 -2.17 -7.91
N ASP A 268 -9.52 -1.52 -8.71
CA ASP A 268 -8.29 -2.04 -9.31
C ASP A 268 -7.12 -1.11 -8.97
N TYR A 269 -5.88 -1.54 -9.21
CA TYR A 269 -4.68 -0.80 -8.83
C TYR A 269 -3.47 -1.15 -9.68
N LEU A 270 -2.58 -0.18 -9.85
CA LEU A 270 -1.26 -0.42 -10.44
C LEU A 270 -0.32 -1.08 -9.42
N SER A 271 0.72 -1.78 -9.89
CA SER A 271 1.75 -2.44 -9.09
C SER A 271 2.38 -1.50 -8.04
N GLU A 272 2.39 -1.94 -6.79
CA GLU A 272 3.03 -1.20 -5.69
C GLU A 272 4.57 -1.24 -5.80
N MET A 273 5.14 -2.26 -6.46
CA MET A 273 6.58 -2.55 -6.43
C MET A 273 7.35 -2.11 -7.69
N SER A 274 6.64 -1.76 -8.77
CA SER A 274 7.24 -1.40 -10.04
C SER A 274 6.59 -0.16 -10.62
N ASP A 275 7.33 0.52 -11.49
CA ASP A 275 6.75 1.54 -12.35
C ASP A 275 5.72 0.93 -13.29
N GLU A 276 4.61 1.63 -13.50
CA GLU A 276 3.54 1.15 -14.35
C GLU A 276 2.77 2.31 -14.97
N GLU A 277 2.22 2.06 -16.15
CA GLU A 277 1.25 2.92 -16.82
C GLU A 277 0.10 2.06 -17.35
N ASP A 278 -1.09 2.63 -17.38
CA ASP A 278 -2.28 1.97 -17.93
C ASP A 278 -3.20 2.99 -18.61
N ASP A 279 -3.91 2.53 -19.63
CA ASP A 279 -4.82 3.32 -20.47
C ASP A 279 -6.25 2.81 -20.29
N LEU A 280 -6.96 3.42 -19.34
CA LEU A 280 -8.33 3.08 -18.95
C LEU A 280 -9.31 3.60 -20.01
N GLN A 281 -9.89 2.68 -20.78
CA GLN A 281 -10.80 3.03 -21.89
C GLN A 281 -12.26 3.21 -21.47
N SER A 282 -12.63 2.75 -20.27
CA SER A 282 -14.01 2.81 -19.75
C SER A 282 -14.15 3.87 -18.68
N ASN A 283 -15.37 4.37 -18.48
CA ASN A 283 -15.62 5.39 -17.48
C ASN A 283 -15.34 4.87 -16.07
N ILE A 284 -14.55 5.62 -15.33
CA ILE A 284 -14.21 5.34 -13.93
C ILE A 284 -14.93 6.32 -13.00
N ASN A 285 -15.23 5.84 -11.80
CA ASN A 285 -15.90 6.60 -10.76
C ASN A 285 -14.89 7.52 -10.05
N TRP A 286 -13.75 6.95 -9.64
CA TRP A 286 -12.68 7.69 -8.98
C TRP A 286 -11.28 7.16 -9.32
N ILE A 287 -10.29 8.04 -9.16
CA ILE A 287 -8.84 7.76 -9.21
C ILE A 287 -8.24 8.25 -7.89
N ALA A 288 -7.42 7.43 -7.24
CA ALA A 288 -6.75 7.76 -5.98
C ALA A 288 -5.23 7.64 -6.13
N PHE A 289 -4.53 8.72 -5.79
CA PHE A 289 -3.08 8.71 -5.54
C PHE A 289 -2.85 8.29 -4.09
N LYS A 290 -2.74 6.98 -3.87
CA LYS A 290 -2.64 6.38 -2.54
C LYS A 290 -1.21 6.50 -2.00
N HIS A 291 -1.12 7.08 -0.81
CA HIS A 291 0.06 7.03 0.06
C HIS A 291 -0.16 5.99 1.16
N LYS A 292 0.82 5.80 2.06
CA LYS A 292 0.71 4.87 3.19
C LYS A 292 -0.53 5.16 4.04
N PHE A 293 -0.63 6.39 4.56
CA PHE A 293 -1.65 6.78 5.53
C PHE A 293 -2.64 7.84 5.04
N PHE A 294 -2.43 8.36 3.83
CA PHE A 294 -3.26 9.41 3.25
C PHE A 294 -3.52 9.09 1.77
N SER A 295 -4.54 9.69 1.19
CA SER A 295 -4.81 9.61 -0.23
C SER A 295 -5.37 10.92 -0.75
N SER A 296 -4.95 11.27 -1.96
CA SER A 296 -5.60 12.31 -2.75
C SER A 296 -6.47 11.60 -3.79
N ILE A 297 -7.74 11.96 -3.90
CA ILE A 297 -8.72 11.26 -4.74
C ILE A 297 -9.41 12.27 -5.65
N LEU A 298 -9.55 11.93 -6.92
CA LEU A 298 -10.43 12.62 -7.88
C LEU A 298 -11.64 11.72 -8.13
N LEU A 299 -12.84 12.25 -7.89
CA LEU A 299 -14.12 11.58 -8.01
C LEU A 299 -15.03 12.32 -8.99
N SER A 300 -15.83 11.57 -9.76
CA SER A 300 -16.92 12.09 -10.59
C SER A 300 -18.15 11.20 -10.49
N GLU A 301 -19.31 11.79 -10.19
CA GLU A 301 -20.59 11.05 -10.17
C GLU A 301 -21.07 10.70 -11.58
N ASP A 302 -20.81 11.60 -12.54
CA ASP A 302 -21.13 11.40 -13.97
C ASP A 302 -20.09 10.52 -14.68
N GLY A 303 -18.98 10.24 -13.99
CA GLY A 303 -17.86 9.45 -14.47
C GLY A 303 -16.75 10.29 -15.08
N LEU A 304 -15.55 9.75 -14.99
CA LEU A 304 -14.34 10.24 -15.66
C LEU A 304 -14.19 9.45 -16.95
N GLY A 305 -13.94 10.11 -18.08
CA GLY A 305 -13.83 9.46 -19.38
C GLY A 305 -12.54 8.65 -19.55
N LYS A 306 -12.04 8.59 -20.78
CA LYS A 306 -10.76 7.91 -21.07
C LYS A 306 -9.66 8.50 -20.20
N THR A 307 -8.97 7.63 -19.47
CA THR A 307 -7.99 8.04 -18.47
C THR A 307 -6.68 7.30 -18.69
N LYS A 308 -5.60 8.04 -18.92
CA LYS A 308 -4.25 7.49 -18.84
C LYS A 308 -3.70 7.73 -17.44
N ILE A 309 -3.22 6.69 -16.77
CA ILE A 309 -2.59 6.77 -15.44
C ILE A 309 -1.15 6.28 -15.49
N VAL A 310 -0.27 6.94 -14.74
CA VAL A 310 1.15 6.60 -14.66
C VAL A 310 1.65 6.87 -13.24
N HIS A 311 2.41 5.93 -12.67
CA HIS A 311 3.26 6.24 -11.52
C HIS A 311 4.71 5.83 -11.77
N ARG A 312 5.64 6.55 -11.13
CA ARG A 312 7.07 6.22 -11.15
C ARG A 312 7.65 6.29 -9.75
N ASN A 313 8.48 5.32 -9.39
CA ASN A 313 9.27 5.33 -8.18
C ASN A 313 10.28 6.48 -8.23
N LEU A 314 10.35 7.30 -7.19
CA LEU A 314 11.34 8.36 -7.06
C LEU A 314 12.36 7.91 -6.02
N GLU A 315 13.59 7.58 -6.41
CA GLU A 315 14.67 7.17 -5.50
C GLU A 315 15.25 8.36 -4.70
N ASP A 316 14.38 9.01 -3.93
CA ASP A 316 14.70 10.13 -3.03
C ASP A 316 14.22 9.78 -1.60
N ASN A 317 14.80 10.43 -0.60
CA ASN A 317 14.34 10.35 0.79
C ASN A 317 13.18 11.33 1.06
N ASN A 318 13.02 12.38 0.26
CA ASN A 318 11.94 13.36 0.44
C ASN A 318 10.66 12.98 -0.32
N TYR A 319 10.75 12.07 -1.29
CA TYR A 319 9.63 11.70 -2.15
C TYR A 319 9.46 10.18 -2.25
N THR A 320 8.21 9.74 -2.41
CA THR A 320 7.86 8.33 -2.57
C THR A 320 7.73 7.97 -4.05
N LYS A 321 6.67 8.45 -4.71
CA LYS A 321 6.39 8.25 -6.14
C LYS A 321 5.94 9.53 -6.81
N SER A 322 6.11 9.63 -8.12
CA SER A 322 5.34 10.57 -8.93
C SER A 322 4.09 9.87 -9.45
N TYR A 323 2.99 10.62 -9.48
CA TYR A 323 1.67 10.19 -9.94
C TYR A 323 1.21 11.16 -11.01
N ALA A 324 0.65 10.62 -12.10
CA ALA A 324 0.05 11.40 -13.15
C ALA A 324 -1.22 10.72 -13.66
N SER A 325 -2.25 11.53 -13.90
CA SER A 325 -3.44 11.12 -14.63
C SER A 325 -3.79 12.15 -15.70
N ARG A 326 -4.14 11.68 -16.90
CA ARG A 326 -4.72 12.49 -17.98
C ARG A 326 -6.10 11.93 -18.27
N THR A 327 -7.12 12.68 -17.89
CA THR A 327 -8.51 12.25 -17.89
C THR A 327 -9.31 13.11 -18.86
N SER A 328 -9.98 12.49 -19.82
CA SER A 328 -10.90 13.18 -20.70
C SER A 328 -12.20 13.52 -19.96
N ILE A 329 -12.58 14.79 -19.98
CA ILE A 329 -13.81 15.31 -19.38
C ILE A 329 -14.66 16.04 -20.43
N PRO A 330 -15.99 16.15 -20.23
CA PRO A 330 -16.85 16.89 -21.15
C PRO A 330 -16.44 18.36 -21.29
N SER A 331 -16.63 18.92 -22.49
CA SER A 331 -16.36 20.32 -22.80
C SER A 331 -17.62 21.19 -22.89
N MET A 332 -18.74 20.72 -22.32
CA MET A 332 -20.04 21.39 -22.37
C MET A 332 -20.70 21.45 -21.00
N GLY A 333 -21.35 22.58 -20.71
CA GLY A 333 -22.18 22.75 -19.53
C GLY A 333 -21.36 22.80 -18.23
N ARG A 334 -21.91 22.20 -17.18
CA ARG A 334 -21.26 22.08 -15.88
C ARG A 334 -20.71 20.67 -15.70
N VAL A 335 -19.44 20.57 -15.35
CA VAL A 335 -18.77 19.30 -15.05
C VAL A 335 -18.47 19.28 -13.55
N PRO A 336 -19.28 18.56 -12.75
CA PRO A 336 -19.05 18.42 -11.32
C PRO A 336 -17.99 17.35 -11.05
N LEU A 337 -16.90 17.76 -10.41
CA LEU A 337 -15.85 16.89 -9.90
C LEU A 337 -15.72 17.09 -8.39
N LYS A 338 -15.09 16.13 -7.73
CA LYS A 338 -14.79 16.22 -6.30
C LYS A 338 -13.37 15.77 -6.03
N PHE A 339 -12.61 16.61 -5.34
CA PHE A 339 -11.31 16.22 -4.79
C PHE A 339 -11.48 15.83 -3.34
N LEU A 340 -10.90 14.71 -2.91
CA LEU A 340 -10.82 14.32 -1.50
C LEU A 340 -9.35 14.24 -1.10
N PHE A 341 -9.02 14.88 0.02
CA PHE A 341 -7.69 14.87 0.62
C PHE A 341 -7.82 14.27 2.01
N VAL A 342 -7.76 12.94 2.07
CA VAL A 342 -8.28 12.16 3.21
C VAL A 342 -7.18 11.36 3.92
N PRO A 343 -7.30 11.15 5.24
CA PRO A 343 -6.58 10.07 5.89
C PRO A 343 -7.15 8.73 5.44
N ASN A 344 -6.30 7.72 5.29
CA ASN A 344 -6.68 6.34 4.98
C ASN A 344 -7.28 5.66 6.23
N ASP A 345 -8.42 6.16 6.68
CA ASP A 345 -9.22 5.59 7.75
C ASP A 345 -10.48 4.94 7.19
N TYR A 346 -10.80 3.75 7.70
CA TYR A 346 -11.89 2.95 7.18
C TYR A 346 -13.26 3.65 7.35
N ASP A 347 -13.54 4.21 8.52
CA ASP A 347 -14.86 4.78 8.83
C ASP A 347 -15.09 6.07 8.04
N ILE A 348 -14.01 6.86 7.84
CA ILE A 348 -14.03 8.09 7.04
C ILE A 348 -14.25 7.78 5.56
N LEU A 349 -13.58 6.76 5.02
CA LEU A 349 -13.73 6.40 3.60
C LEU A 349 -15.10 5.77 3.31
N GLU A 350 -15.62 4.96 4.24
CA GLU A 350 -16.96 4.35 4.13
C GLU A 350 -18.07 5.41 4.17
N SER A 351 -17.91 6.50 4.93
CA SER A 351 -18.95 7.54 5.06
C SER A 351 -19.28 8.25 3.75
N TYR A 352 -18.36 8.27 2.78
CA TYR A 352 -18.61 8.85 1.46
C TYR A 352 -19.45 7.94 0.54
N ASN A 353 -19.65 6.66 0.86
CA ASN A 353 -20.46 5.70 0.09
C ASN A 353 -20.03 5.46 -1.38
N TYR A 354 -18.73 5.56 -1.70
CA TYR A 354 -18.18 5.25 -3.04
C TYR A 354 -17.27 4.01 -3.07
N GLU A 355 -17.36 3.14 -2.06
CA GLU A 355 -16.50 1.95 -1.87
C GLU A 355 -15.00 2.33 -1.80
N MET A 356 -14.69 3.50 -1.23
CA MET A 356 -13.31 3.97 -1.08
C MET A 356 -12.60 3.32 0.09
N GLU A 357 -13.31 2.70 1.03
CA GLU A 357 -12.71 2.00 2.17
C GLU A 357 -11.79 0.85 1.74
N ASP A 358 -11.99 0.34 0.52
CA ASP A 358 -11.14 -0.64 -0.12
C ASP A 358 -9.74 -0.11 -0.48
N LEU A 359 -9.49 1.22 -0.45
CA LEU A 359 -8.14 1.80 -0.56
C LEU A 359 -7.19 1.21 0.50
N ILE A 360 -7.75 0.87 1.67
CA ILE A 360 -7.02 0.18 2.72
C ILE A 360 -6.94 -1.30 2.37
N ASN A 361 -5.76 -1.75 1.96
CA ASN A 361 -5.56 -3.14 1.57
C ASN A 361 -5.53 -4.09 2.78
N LEU A 362 -6.73 -4.45 3.27
CA LEU A 362 -6.93 -5.40 4.38
C LEU A 362 -6.79 -6.88 3.96
N GLY A 363 -6.41 -7.15 2.70
CA GLY A 363 -6.29 -8.49 2.10
C GLY A 363 -7.56 -8.94 1.37
N GLY A 364 -7.50 -10.12 0.73
CA GLY A 364 -8.66 -10.72 0.05
C GLY A 364 -9.88 -10.94 0.97
N SER A 365 -11.05 -11.22 0.39
CA SER A 365 -12.36 -11.08 1.06
C SER A 365 -12.49 -11.73 2.44
N VAL A 366 -11.91 -12.93 2.65
CA VAL A 366 -11.96 -13.61 3.96
C VAL A 366 -11.13 -12.86 5.02
N PHE A 367 -9.99 -12.28 4.62
CA PHE A 367 -9.09 -11.56 5.52
C PHE A 367 -9.64 -10.17 5.84
N ALA A 368 -10.17 -9.47 4.83
CA ALA A 368 -10.91 -8.22 5.03
C ALA A 368 -12.09 -8.41 5.99
N TRP A 369 -12.84 -9.52 5.86
CA TRP A 369 -13.92 -9.86 6.79
C TRP A 369 -13.41 -10.03 8.23
N VAL A 370 -12.31 -10.76 8.44
CA VAL A 370 -11.72 -10.90 9.80
C VAL A 370 -11.27 -9.54 10.34
N ASN A 371 -10.67 -8.69 9.50
CA ASN A 371 -10.27 -7.36 9.93
C ASN A 371 -11.47 -6.49 10.32
N ARG A 372 -12.48 -6.39 9.45
CA ARG A 372 -13.67 -5.55 9.63
C ARG A 372 -14.52 -5.97 10.83
N TYR A 373 -14.68 -7.27 11.07
CA TYR A 373 -15.63 -7.78 12.08
C TYR A 373 -14.99 -8.30 13.37
N LEU A 374 -13.68 -8.55 13.39
CA LEU A 374 -13.00 -9.12 14.56
C LEU A 374 -11.84 -8.26 15.04
N ILE A 375 -10.89 -7.89 14.17
CA ILE A 375 -9.68 -7.19 14.61
C ILE A 375 -9.99 -5.72 14.93
N ASP A 376 -10.54 -4.98 13.97
CA ASP A 376 -10.77 -3.54 14.12
C ASP A 376 -11.76 -3.19 15.25
N PRO A 377 -12.93 -3.83 15.38
CA PRO A 377 -13.88 -3.49 16.45
C PRO A 377 -13.33 -3.80 17.84
N VAL A 378 -12.61 -4.92 18.00
CA VAL A 378 -11.97 -5.25 19.29
C VAL A 378 -10.83 -4.29 19.60
N PHE A 379 -10.06 -3.89 18.58
CA PHE A 379 -8.98 -2.93 18.74
C PHE A 379 -9.50 -1.55 19.17
N LYS A 380 -10.52 -1.01 18.47
CA LYS A 380 -11.20 0.24 18.83
C LYS A 380 -11.84 0.17 20.23
N PHE A 381 -12.48 -0.95 20.57
CA PHE A 381 -13.03 -1.17 21.91
C PHE A 381 -11.97 -1.17 23.00
N LEU A 382 -10.78 -1.71 22.73
CA LEU A 382 -9.68 -1.69 23.70
C LEU A 382 -9.04 -0.30 23.82
N ILE A 383 -8.97 0.47 22.73
CA ILE A 383 -8.50 1.86 22.74
C ILE A 383 -9.43 2.74 23.58
N SER A 384 -10.75 2.52 23.55
CA SER A 384 -11.70 3.35 24.29
C SER A 384 -11.56 3.28 25.82
N PHE A 385 -10.82 2.30 26.36
CA PHE A 385 -10.43 2.26 27.78
C PHE A 385 -9.25 3.18 28.14
N GLY A 386 -8.64 3.86 27.16
CA GLY A 386 -7.50 4.75 27.38
C GLY A 386 -6.18 4.02 27.63
N PHE A 387 -6.07 2.75 27.23
CA PHE A 387 -4.80 2.02 27.33
C PHE A 387 -3.79 2.50 26.28
N SER A 388 -2.49 2.39 26.60
CA SER A 388 -1.44 2.63 25.60
C SER A 388 -1.55 1.61 24.46
N ILE A 389 -1.24 2.01 23.23
CA ILE A 389 -1.44 1.17 22.03
C ILE A 389 -0.67 -0.16 22.13
N GLY A 390 0.53 -0.18 22.72
CA GLY A 390 1.22 -1.44 22.98
C GLY A 390 0.45 -2.38 23.92
N LEU A 391 -0.16 -1.87 25.00
CA LEU A 391 -1.03 -2.68 25.86
C LEU A 391 -2.30 -3.14 25.13
N VAL A 392 -2.86 -2.31 24.25
CA VAL A 392 -3.98 -2.69 23.38
C VAL A 392 -3.60 -3.87 22.49
N ILE A 393 -2.43 -3.83 21.83
CA ILE A 393 -1.92 -4.95 21.02
C ILE A 393 -1.76 -6.22 21.85
N LEU A 394 -1.20 -6.10 23.06
CA LEU A 394 -1.07 -7.23 23.99
C LEU A 394 -2.44 -7.82 24.33
N LEU A 395 -3.40 -7.01 24.77
CA LEU A 395 -4.74 -7.45 25.15
C LEU A 395 -5.50 -8.06 23.97
N LEU A 396 -5.41 -7.46 22.78
CA LEU A 396 -5.96 -8.04 21.55
C LEU A 396 -5.38 -9.44 21.32
N THR A 397 -4.07 -9.58 21.43
CA THR A 397 -3.39 -10.89 21.29
C THR A 397 -3.94 -11.91 22.29
N ILE A 398 -4.11 -11.52 23.55
CA ILE A 398 -4.66 -12.38 24.60
C ILE A 398 -6.08 -12.83 24.25
N ILE A 399 -6.95 -11.90 23.87
CA ILE A 399 -8.35 -12.19 23.52
C ILE A 399 -8.41 -13.17 22.34
N VAL A 400 -7.68 -12.88 21.26
CA VAL A 400 -7.61 -13.74 20.08
C VAL A 400 -7.13 -15.15 20.46
N LYS A 401 -6.10 -15.26 21.32
CA LYS A 401 -5.57 -16.55 21.77
C LYS A 401 -6.55 -17.32 22.65
N ILE A 402 -7.31 -16.64 23.51
CA ILE A 402 -8.34 -17.27 24.36
C ILE A 402 -9.48 -17.81 23.49
N VAL A 403 -9.93 -17.06 22.49
CA VAL A 403 -10.99 -17.50 21.57
C VAL A 403 -10.57 -18.75 20.78
N ILE A 404 -9.30 -18.82 20.34
CA ILE A 404 -8.76 -19.96 19.59
C ILE A 404 -8.35 -21.12 20.52
N MET A 405 -8.14 -20.86 21.82
CA MET A 405 -7.69 -21.85 22.82
C MET A 405 -8.39 -23.22 22.76
N PRO A 406 -9.74 -23.35 22.66
CA PRO A 406 -10.39 -24.65 22.58
C PRO A 406 -9.96 -25.47 21.35
N LEU A 407 -9.69 -24.79 20.23
CA LEU A 407 -9.17 -25.42 19.01
C LEU A 407 -7.71 -25.84 19.21
N THR A 408 -6.89 -24.97 19.79
CA THR A 408 -5.49 -25.25 20.13
C THR A 408 -5.37 -26.46 21.07
N TYR A 409 -6.25 -26.57 22.05
CA TYR A 409 -6.33 -27.73 22.95
C TYR A 409 -6.58 -29.04 22.20
N LYS A 410 -7.53 -29.07 21.25
CA LYS A 410 -7.81 -30.26 20.42
C LYS A 410 -6.59 -30.67 19.60
N ASN A 411 -5.84 -29.70 19.06
CA ASN A 411 -4.59 -29.99 18.37
C ASN A 411 -3.54 -30.58 19.32
N TYR A 412 -3.28 -29.94 20.46
CA TYR A 412 -2.29 -30.43 21.42
C TYR A 412 -2.62 -31.85 21.91
N MET A 413 -3.90 -32.14 22.15
CA MET A 413 -4.36 -33.50 22.48
C MET A 413 -4.10 -34.50 21.35
N SER A 414 -4.25 -34.09 20.09
CA SER A 414 -3.91 -34.96 18.96
C SER A 414 -2.40 -35.20 18.87
N THR A 415 -1.61 -34.15 19.06
CA THR A 415 -0.15 -34.20 19.06
C THR A 415 0.38 -35.09 20.20
N ALA A 416 -0.23 -35.03 21.38
CA ALA A 416 0.08 -35.93 22.50
C ALA A 416 -0.20 -37.40 22.16
N LYS A 417 -1.33 -37.70 21.49
CA LYS A 417 -1.62 -39.06 21.01
C LYS A 417 -0.58 -39.54 19.99
N THR A 418 -0.16 -38.67 19.07
CA THR A 418 0.90 -38.98 18.10
C THR A 418 2.24 -39.29 18.79
N LYS A 419 2.58 -38.54 19.85
CA LYS A 419 3.78 -38.79 20.67
C LYS A 419 3.74 -40.18 21.31
N VAL A 420 2.60 -40.63 21.81
CA VAL A 420 2.43 -41.97 22.41
C VAL A 420 2.64 -43.09 21.39
N ILE A 421 2.21 -42.93 20.13
CA ILE A 421 2.38 -43.96 19.08
C ILE A 421 3.72 -43.86 18.33
N LYS A 422 4.54 -42.83 18.62
CA LYS A 422 5.85 -42.60 18.01
C LYS A 422 6.80 -43.82 18.08
N PRO A 423 6.88 -44.58 19.19
CA PRO A 423 7.73 -45.78 19.24
C PRO A 423 7.31 -46.85 18.22
N GLU A 424 6.00 -47.02 18.00
CA GLU A 424 5.47 -47.97 17.02
C GLU A 424 5.72 -47.51 15.59
N MET A 425 5.63 -46.20 15.34
CA MET A 425 6.00 -45.62 14.05
C MET A 425 7.50 -45.71 13.76
N ASN A 426 8.35 -45.60 14.78
CA ASN A 426 9.79 -45.83 14.65
C ASN A 426 10.09 -47.30 14.29
N LYS A 427 9.36 -48.27 14.87
CA LYS A 427 9.47 -49.69 14.49
C LYS A 427 9.09 -49.93 13.03
N ILE A 428 8.01 -49.32 12.55
CA ILE A 428 7.63 -49.36 11.13
C ILE A 428 8.75 -48.74 10.29
N THR A 429 9.32 -47.61 10.71
CA THR A 429 10.40 -46.95 9.97
C THR A 429 11.65 -47.82 9.87
N ALA A 430 12.10 -48.41 10.98
CA ALA A 430 13.25 -49.33 11.04
C ALA A 430 13.07 -50.58 10.16
N LYS A 431 11.84 -51.12 10.04
CA LYS A 431 11.52 -52.27 9.17
C LYS A 431 11.79 -52.00 7.68
N TYR A 432 11.74 -50.72 7.27
CA TYR A 432 11.94 -50.28 5.89
C TYR A 432 13.20 -49.41 5.70
N GLU A 433 14.04 -49.26 6.73
CA GLU A 433 15.33 -48.58 6.60
C GLU A 433 16.23 -49.30 5.59
N GLY A 434 16.90 -48.53 4.73
CA GLY A 434 17.76 -49.05 3.65
C GLY A 434 17.03 -49.52 2.38
N LYS A 435 15.69 -49.51 2.33
CA LYS A 435 14.91 -49.88 1.13
C LYS A 435 14.44 -48.64 0.38
N THR A 436 15.08 -48.34 -0.75
CA THR A 436 14.77 -47.17 -1.62
C THR A 436 13.74 -47.45 -2.72
N ASP A 437 13.24 -48.68 -2.84
CA ASP A 437 12.25 -49.04 -3.86
C ASP A 437 10.93 -48.28 -3.67
N LYS A 438 10.34 -47.78 -4.76
CA LYS A 438 9.00 -47.14 -4.75
C LYS A 438 7.94 -48.03 -4.05
N ASN A 439 8.03 -49.34 -4.23
CA ASN A 439 7.14 -50.32 -3.58
C ASN A 439 7.34 -50.40 -2.05
N ALA A 440 8.56 -50.20 -1.55
CA ALA A 440 8.86 -50.18 -0.12
C ALA A 440 8.32 -48.90 0.53
N ALA A 441 8.44 -47.74 -0.15
CA ALA A 441 7.87 -46.47 0.30
C ALA A 441 6.33 -46.54 0.41
N ILE A 442 5.66 -47.11 -0.60
CA ILE A 442 4.20 -47.30 -0.58
C ILE A 442 3.79 -48.21 0.59
N LYS A 443 4.48 -49.34 0.80
CA LYS A 443 4.19 -50.25 1.93
C LYS A 443 4.42 -49.58 3.29
N LYS A 444 5.51 -48.81 3.45
CA LYS A 444 5.77 -48.02 4.66
C LYS A 444 4.64 -47.02 4.94
N GLN A 445 4.18 -46.31 3.91
CA GLN A 445 3.06 -45.37 4.04
C GLN A 445 1.75 -46.09 4.41
N GLN A 446 1.47 -47.25 3.81
CA GLN A 446 0.29 -48.08 4.12
C GLN A 446 0.30 -48.60 5.56
N GLU A 447 1.42 -49.14 6.04
CA GLU A 447 1.56 -49.61 7.44
C GLU A 447 1.42 -48.45 8.42
N THR A 448 2.00 -47.28 8.11
CA THR A 448 1.85 -46.08 8.93
C THR A 448 0.38 -45.61 8.99
N MET A 449 -0.32 -45.60 7.85
CA MET A 449 -1.75 -45.24 7.80
C MET A 449 -2.63 -46.27 8.51
N ALA A 450 -2.30 -47.55 8.43
CA ALA A 450 -2.98 -48.61 9.17
C ALA A 450 -2.82 -48.40 10.68
N LEU A 451 -1.62 -48.04 11.15
CA LEU A 451 -1.35 -47.71 12.55
C LEU A 451 -2.18 -46.51 13.02
N TYR A 452 -2.22 -45.41 12.26
CA TYR A 452 -3.07 -44.25 12.59
C TYR A 452 -4.56 -44.64 12.67
N LYS A 453 -5.03 -45.49 11.76
CA LYS A 453 -6.43 -45.97 11.75
C LYS A 453 -6.78 -46.85 12.95
N GLN A 454 -5.88 -47.77 13.31
CA GLN A 454 -6.02 -48.69 14.45
C GLN A 454 -6.02 -47.92 15.78
N THR A 455 -5.10 -46.96 15.92
CA THR A 455 -4.96 -46.15 17.14
C THR A 455 -6.02 -45.05 17.25
N GLY A 456 -6.66 -44.69 16.13
CA GLY A 456 -7.65 -43.60 16.07
C GLY A 456 -7.03 -42.20 16.14
N VAL A 457 -5.74 -42.10 15.85
CA VAL A 457 -4.99 -40.84 15.79
C VAL A 457 -5.13 -40.24 14.40
N ASN A 458 -5.45 -38.95 14.31
CA ASN A 458 -5.56 -38.24 13.04
C ASN A 458 -4.22 -37.56 12.71
N PRO A 459 -3.49 -37.98 11.64
CA PRO A 459 -2.23 -37.35 11.27
C PRO A 459 -2.40 -35.89 10.81
N MET A 460 -3.56 -35.53 10.23
CA MET A 460 -3.84 -34.18 9.76
C MET A 460 -4.19 -33.21 10.89
N ALA A 461 -4.53 -33.72 12.08
CA ALA A 461 -4.89 -32.84 13.18
C ALA A 461 -3.73 -31.95 13.64
N GLY A 462 -2.48 -32.30 13.32
CA GLY A 462 -1.28 -31.52 13.62
C GLY A 462 -1.17 -30.18 12.87
N CYS A 463 -1.68 -30.10 11.63
CA CYS A 463 -1.62 -28.86 10.82
C CYS A 463 -2.88 -27.99 10.91
N ILE A 464 -3.96 -28.48 11.53
CA ILE A 464 -5.23 -27.75 11.68
C ILE A 464 -5.06 -26.34 12.30
N PRO A 465 -4.26 -26.13 13.38
CA PRO A 465 -4.09 -24.80 13.96
C PRO A 465 -3.45 -23.83 12.98
N MET A 466 -2.52 -24.30 12.15
CA MET A 466 -1.86 -23.44 11.17
C MET A 466 -2.91 -22.93 10.17
N ILE A 467 -3.77 -23.81 9.64
CA ILE A 467 -4.81 -23.43 8.69
C ILE A 467 -5.82 -22.44 9.31
N ILE A 468 -6.25 -22.69 10.55
CA ILE A 468 -7.21 -21.83 11.24
C ILE A 468 -6.58 -20.49 11.65
N GLN A 469 -5.28 -20.48 11.95
CA GLN A 469 -4.56 -19.27 12.34
C GLN A 469 -4.20 -18.41 11.13
N MET A 470 -4.02 -18.98 9.93
CA MET A 470 -3.64 -18.25 8.72
C MET A 470 -4.53 -17.03 8.43
N PRO A 471 -5.89 -17.13 8.48
CA PRO A 471 -6.74 -15.96 8.28
C PRO A 471 -6.48 -14.82 9.25
N ILE A 472 -6.30 -15.14 10.54
CA ILE A 472 -6.07 -14.15 11.60
C ILE A 472 -4.65 -13.56 11.48
N LEU A 473 -3.68 -14.41 11.11
CA LEU A 473 -2.30 -13.99 10.85
C LEU A 473 -2.25 -12.97 9.72
N ILE A 474 -2.87 -13.27 8.58
CA ILE A 474 -2.89 -12.39 7.40
C ILE A 474 -3.67 -11.11 7.70
N ALA A 475 -4.80 -11.23 8.40
CA ALA A 475 -5.62 -10.09 8.83
C ALA A 475 -4.76 -9.08 9.62
N VAL A 476 -4.10 -9.57 10.67
CA VAL A 476 -3.20 -8.76 11.51
C VAL A 476 -1.98 -8.22 10.75
N PHE A 477 -1.39 -9.03 9.87
CA PHE A 477 -0.28 -8.64 9.00
C PHE A 477 -0.61 -7.45 8.10
N ARG A 478 -1.87 -7.37 7.64
CA ARG A 478 -2.35 -6.26 6.80
C ARG A 478 -2.86 -5.09 7.63
N TYR A 479 -3.44 -5.34 8.79
CA TYR A 479 -4.06 -4.32 9.64
C TYR A 479 -3.04 -3.38 10.28
N PHE A 480 -2.01 -3.92 10.97
CA PHE A 480 -1.11 -3.06 11.73
C PHE A 480 -0.30 -2.07 10.88
N PRO A 481 0.29 -2.45 9.73
CA PRO A 481 1.01 -1.50 8.89
C PRO A 481 0.14 -0.41 8.27
N ALA A 482 -1.16 -0.67 8.11
CA ALA A 482 -2.12 0.25 7.50
C ALA A 482 -2.93 1.07 8.53
N SER A 483 -2.83 0.73 9.81
CA SER A 483 -3.66 1.36 10.85
C SER A 483 -3.09 2.71 11.28
N LEU A 484 -3.82 3.78 10.97
CA LEU A 484 -3.56 5.15 11.46
C LEU A 484 -3.49 5.23 12.99
N SER A 485 -4.18 4.34 13.71
CA SER A 485 -4.17 4.33 15.18
C SER A 485 -2.81 3.94 15.79
N LEU A 486 -1.94 3.28 15.03
CA LEU A 486 -0.58 2.94 15.47
C LEU A 486 0.44 4.05 15.16
N ARG A 487 0.11 4.96 14.24
CA ARG A 487 1.01 5.99 13.74
C ARG A 487 1.46 6.91 14.87
N HIS A 488 2.78 7.10 15.01
CA HIS A 488 3.41 7.90 16.05
C HIS A 488 3.09 7.49 17.49
N LYS A 489 2.70 6.22 17.71
CA LYS A 489 2.42 5.70 19.06
C LYS A 489 3.57 4.80 19.49
N GLY A 490 4.34 5.25 20.47
CA GLY A 490 5.46 4.50 21.03
C GLY A 490 5.04 3.46 22.07
N PHE A 491 5.89 2.47 22.28
CA PHE A 491 5.79 1.49 23.36
C PHE A 491 7.13 0.82 23.68
N LEU A 492 7.48 0.76 24.98
CA LEU A 492 8.77 0.26 25.47
C LEU A 492 9.94 1.03 24.85
N TRP A 493 10.73 0.40 23.98
CA TRP A 493 11.84 1.01 23.25
C TRP A 493 11.46 1.44 21.82
N ALA A 494 10.31 1.02 21.30
CA ALA A 494 9.87 1.43 19.98
C ALA A 494 9.22 2.82 20.08
N GLU A 495 9.76 3.77 19.33
CA GLU A 495 9.27 5.14 19.26
C GLU A 495 7.94 5.24 18.49
N ASP A 496 7.77 4.38 17.47
CA ASP A 496 6.56 4.29 16.67
C ASP A 496 6.24 2.83 16.34
N LEU A 497 5.02 2.38 16.67
CA LEU A 497 4.56 1.02 16.40
C LEU A 497 4.18 0.79 14.93
N SER A 498 3.95 1.85 14.14
CA SER A 498 3.59 1.78 12.72
C SER A 498 4.79 1.69 11.77
N SER A 499 5.98 2.09 12.25
CA SER A 499 7.28 1.89 11.59
C SER A 499 8.06 0.75 12.25
N PHE A 500 9.23 0.43 11.73
CA PHE A 500 10.18 -0.46 12.39
C PHE A 500 10.75 0.17 13.67
N ASP A 501 11.17 -0.69 14.61
CA ASP A 501 11.96 -0.28 15.77
C ASP A 501 13.46 -0.36 15.46
N SER A 502 14.27 0.56 16.00
CA SER A 502 15.74 0.47 15.94
C SER A 502 16.32 0.63 17.34
N ILE A 503 17.16 -0.32 17.75
CA ILE A 503 17.96 -0.19 18.97
C ILE A 503 19.45 0.06 18.66
N LEU A 504 19.87 -0.26 17.44
CA LEU A 504 21.24 -0.14 16.98
C LEU A 504 21.23 0.16 15.48
N ASP A 505 21.76 1.33 15.12
CA ASP A 505 22.02 1.70 13.74
C ASP A 505 23.45 1.25 13.38
N LEU A 506 23.59 0.48 12.31
CA LEU A 506 24.84 -0.18 11.93
C LEU A 506 25.80 0.77 11.19
N GLY A 507 25.29 1.87 10.64
CA GLY A 507 26.07 2.84 9.85
C GLY A 507 26.49 2.33 8.46
N PHE A 508 26.06 1.12 8.08
CA PHE A 508 26.19 0.53 6.75
C PHE A 508 24.95 -0.32 6.47
N GLU A 509 24.54 -0.40 5.20
CA GLU A 509 23.40 -1.22 4.81
C GLU A 509 23.83 -2.66 4.54
N ILE A 510 23.17 -3.62 5.19
CA ILE A 510 23.32 -5.04 4.89
C ILE A 510 22.24 -5.42 3.87
N PRO A 511 22.60 -5.98 2.70
CA PRO A 511 21.63 -6.43 1.70
C PRO A 511 20.57 -7.36 2.32
N PHE A 512 19.30 -7.10 2.02
CA PHE A 512 18.12 -7.83 2.53
C PHE A 512 17.82 -7.69 4.03
N TYR A 513 18.67 -7.03 4.82
CA TYR A 513 18.46 -6.83 6.25
C TYR A 513 18.12 -5.37 6.57
N GLY A 514 18.81 -4.43 5.91
CA GLY A 514 18.74 -3.01 6.21
C GLY A 514 19.96 -2.52 7.00
N ASP A 515 19.85 -1.30 7.49
CA ASP A 515 20.90 -0.52 8.16
C ASP A 515 20.77 -0.49 9.70
N HIS A 516 19.73 -1.10 10.26
CA HIS A 516 19.42 -1.07 11.68
C HIS A 516 19.08 -2.46 12.23
N VAL A 517 18.95 -2.57 13.55
CA VAL A 517 18.56 -3.81 14.24
C VAL A 517 17.26 -3.60 15.02
N SER A 518 16.22 -4.33 14.63
CA SER A 518 14.89 -4.29 15.26
C SER A 518 14.80 -5.31 16.39
N LEU A 519 14.69 -4.85 17.64
CA LEU A 519 14.66 -5.71 18.82
C LEU A 519 13.35 -6.52 18.90
N PHE A 520 12.20 -5.95 18.50
CA PHE A 520 10.96 -6.75 18.42
C PHE A 520 11.07 -7.87 17.40
N ALA A 521 11.74 -7.66 16.26
CA ALA A 521 12.00 -8.73 15.29
C ALA A 521 12.87 -9.84 15.90
N LEU A 522 13.93 -9.48 16.63
CA LEU A 522 14.79 -10.45 17.34
C LEU A 522 14.03 -11.23 18.43
N LEU A 523 13.21 -10.55 19.23
CA LEU A 523 12.40 -11.19 20.27
C LEU A 523 11.32 -12.11 19.67
N MET A 524 10.69 -11.68 18.58
CA MET A 524 9.74 -12.49 17.83
C MET A 524 10.42 -13.74 17.24
N ALA A 525 11.60 -13.61 16.63
CA ALA A 525 12.37 -14.74 16.14
C ALA A 525 12.82 -15.68 17.28
N GLY A 526 13.34 -15.14 18.39
CA GLY A 526 13.75 -15.89 19.56
C GLY A 526 12.60 -16.66 20.20
N SER A 527 11.44 -16.02 20.37
CA SER A 527 10.23 -16.67 20.89
C SER A 527 9.70 -17.75 19.93
N THR A 528 9.75 -17.51 18.61
CA THR A 528 9.41 -18.51 17.59
C THR A 528 10.35 -19.71 17.66
N LEU A 529 11.65 -19.48 17.86
CA LEU A 529 12.65 -20.53 18.01
C LEU A 529 12.38 -21.36 19.27
N ILE A 530 12.13 -20.73 20.42
CA ILE A 530 11.77 -21.42 21.67
C ILE A 530 10.49 -22.26 21.49
N TYR A 531 9.46 -21.67 20.87
CA TYR A 531 8.23 -22.38 20.54
C TYR A 531 8.49 -23.60 19.64
N THR A 532 9.33 -23.43 18.61
CA THR A 532 9.72 -24.49 17.68
C THR A 532 10.50 -25.60 18.37
N ILE A 533 11.49 -25.28 19.20
CA ILE A 533 12.24 -26.27 19.99
C ILE A 533 11.29 -27.09 20.87
N THR A 534 10.36 -26.41 21.55
CA THR A 534 9.40 -27.04 22.46
C THR A 534 8.40 -27.95 21.74
N ASN A 535 8.07 -27.63 20.49
CA ASN A 535 7.14 -28.41 19.66
C ASN A 535 7.86 -29.52 18.83
N SER A 536 9.13 -29.34 18.47
CA SER A 536 9.88 -30.25 17.59
C SER A 536 9.99 -31.70 18.12
N SER A 537 9.97 -31.88 19.44
CA SER A 537 9.96 -33.20 20.09
C SER A 537 8.70 -34.01 19.76
N GLN A 538 7.60 -33.31 19.49
CA GLN A 538 6.28 -33.87 19.20
C GLN A 538 6.06 -34.09 17.70
N MET A 539 6.85 -33.44 16.85
CA MET A 539 6.73 -33.58 15.41
C MET A 539 7.44 -34.85 14.94
N THR A 540 6.64 -35.76 14.39
CA THR A 540 7.12 -36.97 13.73
C THR A 540 7.53 -36.61 12.33
N ALA A 541 8.84 -36.44 12.14
CA ALA A 541 9.43 -36.28 10.81
C ALA A 541 9.22 -37.60 10.04
N GLN A 542 8.09 -37.73 9.36
CA GLN A 542 8.02 -38.63 8.21
C GLN A 542 8.82 -37.94 7.10
N THR A 543 10.13 -38.13 7.11
CA THR A 543 10.98 -37.85 5.96
C THR A 543 10.58 -38.83 4.85
N GLN A 544 9.76 -38.34 3.91
CA GLN A 544 9.61 -38.98 2.61
C GLN A 544 10.96 -38.90 1.88
N PRO A 545 11.40 -39.97 1.18
CA PRO A 545 12.60 -39.90 0.36
C PRO A 545 12.47 -38.75 -0.66
N GLY A 546 13.40 -37.79 -0.64
CA GLY A 546 13.41 -36.63 -1.54
C GLY A 546 12.88 -35.31 -0.97
N MET A 547 12.33 -35.27 0.25
CA MET A 547 12.00 -34.00 0.93
C MET A 547 13.07 -33.58 1.94
N PRO A 548 13.47 -32.30 1.96
CA PRO A 548 14.43 -31.77 2.92
C PRO A 548 13.97 -32.01 4.36
N ASN A 549 14.93 -32.13 5.28
CA ASN A 549 14.64 -32.37 6.68
C ASN A 549 13.82 -31.20 7.25
N MET A 550 12.52 -31.42 7.45
CA MET A 550 11.57 -30.41 7.92
C MET A 550 12.02 -29.75 9.24
N LYS A 551 12.79 -30.46 10.09
CA LYS A 551 13.35 -29.85 11.30
C LYS A 551 14.34 -28.73 10.98
N VAL A 552 15.18 -28.92 9.96
CA VAL A 552 16.17 -27.90 9.56
C VAL A 552 15.46 -26.66 9.05
N ILE A 553 14.45 -26.82 8.19
CA ILE A 553 13.63 -25.71 7.69
C ILE A 553 12.97 -24.97 8.86
N MET A 554 12.36 -25.69 9.80
CA MET A 554 11.70 -25.08 10.96
C MET A 554 12.65 -24.29 11.88
N TYR A 555 13.90 -24.73 12.04
CA TYR A 555 14.90 -23.99 12.83
C TYR A 555 15.52 -22.82 12.05
N PHE A 556 15.52 -22.89 10.72
CA PHE A 556 16.00 -21.81 9.85
C PHE A 556 14.97 -20.68 9.69
N MET A 557 13.67 -21.01 9.69
CA MET A 557 12.57 -20.04 9.53
C MET A 557 12.65 -18.84 10.50
N PRO A 558 12.87 -19.02 11.82
CA PRO A 558 13.04 -17.89 12.73
C PRO A 558 14.19 -16.97 12.36
N ILE A 559 15.30 -17.50 11.81
CA ILE A 559 16.44 -16.69 11.39
C ILE A 559 16.04 -15.84 10.18
N MET A 560 15.36 -16.43 9.20
CA MET A 560 14.82 -15.72 8.04
C MET A 560 13.82 -14.62 8.43
N PHE A 561 13.01 -14.85 9.46
CA PHE A 561 12.09 -13.84 9.98
C PHE A 561 12.81 -12.61 10.53
N ILE A 562 14.04 -12.72 11.04
CA ILE A 562 14.79 -11.53 11.48
C ILE A 562 15.02 -10.61 10.28
N PHE A 563 15.52 -11.14 9.16
CA PHE A 563 15.76 -10.35 7.94
C PHE A 563 14.47 -9.73 7.38
N PHE A 564 13.39 -10.52 7.34
CA PHE A 564 12.14 -10.05 6.79
C PHE A 564 11.46 -9.00 7.68
N PHE A 565 11.37 -9.24 9.00
CA PHE A 565 10.63 -8.37 9.91
C PHE A 565 11.44 -7.16 10.40
N ASN A 566 12.74 -7.06 10.07
CA ASN A 566 13.55 -5.90 10.42
C ASN A 566 12.97 -4.61 9.80
N LYS A 567 12.59 -4.66 8.52
CA LYS A 567 11.95 -3.55 7.78
C LYS A 567 10.42 -3.44 7.97
N TYR A 568 9.81 -4.20 8.89
CA TYR A 568 8.35 -4.18 9.10
C TYR A 568 7.95 -3.44 10.37
N SER A 569 6.67 -3.06 10.45
CA SER A 569 6.05 -2.45 11.63
C SER A 569 6.40 -3.18 12.93
N ALA A 570 6.89 -2.44 13.92
CA ALA A 570 7.20 -2.90 15.26
C ALA A 570 5.96 -3.46 15.97
N GLY A 571 4.78 -2.85 15.77
CA GLY A 571 3.51 -3.34 16.29
C GLY A 571 3.16 -4.74 15.80
N LEU A 572 3.44 -5.04 14.53
CA LEU A 572 3.27 -6.37 13.97
C LEU A 572 4.23 -7.39 14.60
N SER A 573 5.52 -7.06 14.69
CA SER A 573 6.54 -7.92 15.33
C SER A 573 6.23 -8.17 16.81
N TYR A 574 5.77 -7.13 17.53
CA TYR A 574 5.35 -7.22 18.92
C TYR A 574 4.13 -8.14 19.11
N TYR A 575 3.10 -8.03 18.25
CA TYR A 575 1.96 -8.93 18.28
C TYR A 575 2.38 -10.40 18.14
N TYR A 576 3.28 -10.71 17.21
CA TYR A 576 3.79 -12.07 17.03
C TYR A 576 4.59 -12.56 18.25
N PHE A 577 5.43 -11.69 18.82
CA PHE A 577 6.16 -11.99 20.05
C PHE A 577 5.21 -12.35 21.20
N CYS A 578 4.22 -11.50 21.49
CA CYS A 578 3.18 -11.77 22.50
C CYS A 578 2.42 -13.07 22.19
N GLY A 579 2.08 -13.28 20.92
CA GLY A 579 1.36 -14.46 20.46
C GLY A 579 2.15 -15.75 20.66
N ASN A 580 3.47 -15.71 20.45
CA ASN A 580 4.37 -16.84 20.69
C ASN A 580 4.53 -17.13 22.18
N ILE A 581 4.70 -16.10 23.01
CA ILE A 581 4.73 -16.27 24.48
C ILE A 581 3.43 -16.90 24.96
N MET A 582 2.28 -16.42 24.48
CA MET A 582 0.98 -17.01 24.82
C MET A 582 0.86 -18.45 24.35
N ASN A 583 1.32 -18.78 23.13
CA ASN A 583 1.35 -20.14 22.65
C ASN A 583 2.20 -21.07 23.54
N ILE A 584 3.37 -20.60 24.00
CA ILE A 584 4.24 -21.33 24.92
C ILE A 584 3.53 -21.54 26.26
N GLY A 585 2.93 -20.49 26.82
CA GLY A 585 2.19 -20.55 28.09
C GLY A 585 0.99 -21.50 28.04
N ILE A 586 0.16 -21.41 27.00
CA ILE A 586 -0.97 -22.31 26.76
C ILE A 586 -0.47 -23.76 26.60
N MET A 587 0.59 -23.99 25.83
CA MET A 587 1.16 -25.33 25.65
C MET A 587 1.64 -25.91 26.98
N TRP A 588 2.37 -25.11 27.76
CA TRP A 588 2.88 -25.51 29.07
C TRP A 588 1.75 -25.85 30.03
N GLY A 589 0.71 -25.00 30.10
CA GLY A 589 -0.47 -25.22 30.92
C GLY A 589 -1.22 -26.50 30.52
N ILE A 590 -1.45 -26.72 29.22
CA ILE A 590 -2.12 -27.92 28.72
C ILE A 590 -1.32 -29.18 29.04
N LYS A 591 -0.01 -29.18 28.81
CA LYS A 591 0.85 -30.33 29.13
C LYS A 591 0.88 -30.65 30.61
N LYS A 592 0.92 -29.63 31.47
CA LYS A 592 1.04 -29.81 32.92
C LYS A 592 -0.28 -30.22 33.59
N PHE A 593 -1.39 -29.62 33.17
CA PHE A 593 -2.67 -29.76 33.88
C PHE A 593 -3.72 -30.62 33.17
N LEU A 594 -3.66 -30.76 31.84
CA LEU A 594 -4.73 -31.37 31.04
C LEU A 594 -4.34 -32.68 30.34
N ILE A 595 -3.05 -32.92 30.12
CA ILE A 595 -2.55 -34.12 29.43
C ILE A 595 -2.05 -35.14 30.44
N ASP A 596 -2.76 -36.26 30.51
CA ASP A 596 -2.37 -37.46 31.25
C ASP A 596 -1.97 -38.55 30.24
N GLU A 597 -0.66 -38.80 30.11
CA GLU A 597 -0.12 -39.73 29.11
C GLU A 597 -0.64 -41.16 29.32
N ASP A 598 -0.92 -41.58 30.56
CA ASP A 598 -1.38 -42.93 30.88
C ASP A 598 -2.84 -43.14 30.48
N LYS A 599 -3.70 -42.15 30.75
CA LYS A 599 -5.08 -42.17 30.23
C LYS A 599 -5.12 -42.18 28.70
N ILE A 600 -4.18 -41.49 28.05
CA ILE A 600 -4.07 -41.50 26.58
C ILE A 600 -3.66 -42.90 26.08
N ARG A 601 -2.65 -43.53 26.69
CA ARG A 601 -2.21 -44.90 26.35
C ARG A 601 -3.34 -45.90 26.51
N ALA A 602 -4.03 -45.90 27.65
CA ALA A 602 -5.16 -46.78 27.92
C ALA A 602 -6.28 -46.61 26.87
N LYS A 603 -6.58 -45.37 26.47
CA LYS A 603 -7.57 -45.10 25.42
C LYS A 603 -7.12 -45.60 24.05
N ILE A 604 -5.85 -45.47 23.69
CA ILE A 604 -5.30 -45.99 22.42
C ILE A 604 -5.32 -47.52 22.40
N GLU A 605 -4.96 -48.18 23.49
CA GLU A 605 -5.04 -49.65 23.61
C GLU A 605 -6.48 -50.16 23.53
N SER A 606 -7.42 -49.46 24.17
CA SER A 606 -8.85 -49.77 24.04
C SER A 606 -9.34 -49.61 22.60
N ASN A 607 -8.85 -48.60 21.87
CA ASN A 607 -9.19 -48.39 20.46
C ASN A 607 -8.60 -49.47 19.55
N LYS A 608 -7.39 -49.96 19.84
CA LYS A 608 -6.79 -51.10 19.12
C LYS A 608 -7.61 -52.38 19.33
N LYS A 609 -8.19 -52.58 20.51
CA LYS A 609 -9.05 -53.74 20.84
C LYS A 609 -10.44 -53.66 20.19
N LYS A 610 -10.90 -52.47 19.79
CA LYS A 610 -12.21 -52.30 19.12
C LYS A 610 -12.11 -52.65 17.63
N ILE A 611 -12.87 -53.66 17.20
CA ILE A 611 -13.03 -53.99 15.78
C ILE A 611 -13.85 -52.88 15.11
N LYS A 612 -13.20 -51.97 14.39
CA LYS A 612 -13.89 -50.94 13.59
C LYS A 612 -14.49 -51.59 12.33
N LYS A 613 -15.82 -51.54 12.18
CA LYS A 613 -16.51 -51.88 10.92
C LYS A 613 -15.96 -51.01 9.78
N LYS A 614 -15.57 -51.61 8.65
CA LYS A 614 -15.08 -50.89 7.48
C LYS A 614 -16.19 -50.01 6.89
N SER A 615 -15.88 -48.76 6.53
CA SER A 615 -16.81 -47.87 5.82
C SER A 615 -17.11 -48.39 4.40
N ARG A 616 -18.33 -48.17 3.88
CA ARG A 616 -18.73 -48.58 2.51
C ARG A 616 -17.77 -48.05 1.43
N PHE A 617 -17.23 -46.85 1.60
CA PHE A 617 -16.23 -46.28 0.67
C PHE A 617 -14.91 -47.08 0.69
N GLN A 618 -14.48 -47.53 1.87
CA GLN A 618 -13.27 -48.35 2.00
C GLN A 618 -13.44 -49.76 1.43
N GLN A 619 -14.64 -50.34 1.54
CA GLN A 619 -14.96 -51.63 0.93
C GLN A 619 -14.89 -51.53 -0.60
N ARG A 620 -15.45 -50.46 -1.19
CA ARG A 620 -15.36 -50.19 -2.63
C ARG A 620 -13.93 -49.97 -3.12
N LEU A 621 -13.11 -49.22 -2.38
CA LEU A 621 -11.69 -49.01 -2.72
C LEU A 621 -10.88 -50.31 -2.68
N GLU A 622 -11.14 -51.19 -1.70
CA GLU A 622 -10.52 -52.52 -1.63
C GLU A 622 -10.99 -53.45 -2.76
N GLU A 623 -12.27 -53.41 -3.15
CA GLU A 623 -12.79 -54.16 -4.29
C GLU A 623 -12.13 -53.70 -5.60
N VAL A 624 -12.03 -52.38 -5.82
CA VAL A 624 -11.36 -51.80 -7.00
C VAL A 624 -9.86 -52.18 -7.02
N ALA A 625 -9.16 -52.11 -5.88
CA ALA A 625 -7.76 -52.50 -5.79
C ALA A 625 -7.55 -54.01 -6.03
N LYS A 626 -8.44 -54.87 -5.52
CA LYS A 626 -8.43 -56.32 -5.78
C LYS A 626 -8.72 -56.65 -7.24
N GLN A 627 -9.64 -55.92 -7.89
CA GLN A 627 -9.92 -56.07 -9.32
C GLN A 627 -8.71 -55.66 -10.17
N GLN A 628 -8.00 -54.59 -9.81
CA GLN A 628 -6.76 -54.18 -10.50
C GLN A 628 -5.61 -55.18 -10.31
N GLN A 629 -5.47 -55.78 -9.12
CA GLN A 629 -4.48 -56.84 -8.88
C GLN A 629 -4.81 -58.12 -9.64
N LYS A 630 -6.09 -58.48 -9.78
CA LYS A 630 -6.54 -59.62 -10.59
C LYS A 630 -6.34 -59.40 -12.10
N LYS A 631 -6.35 -58.15 -12.58
CA LYS A 631 -6.04 -57.80 -13.99
C LYS A 631 -4.53 -57.75 -14.30
N ARG A 632 -3.67 -57.75 -13.28
CA ARG A 632 -2.20 -57.70 -13.40
C ARG A 632 -1.51 -59.06 -13.19
N ARG A 633 -2.28 -60.08 -12.80
CA ARG A 633 -1.90 -61.50 -12.85
C ARG A 633 -2.52 -62.09 -14.10
#